data_AF-A0AAP0HHI6-F1
#
_entry.id   AF-A0AAP0HHI6-F1
#
_cell.length_a   1.000
_cell.length_b   1.000
_cell.length_c   1.000
_cell.angle_alpha   90.00
_cell.angle_beta   90.00
_cell.angle_gamma   90.00
#
_symmetry.space_group_name_H-M   'P 1'
#
loop_
_entity.id
_entity.type
_entity.pdbx_description
1 polymer ?
#
loop_
_entity_poly.entity_id
_entity_poly.type
_entity_poly.pdbx_seq_one_letter_code
_entity_poly.pdbx_strand_id
1 'polypeptide(L)' 'MAFYALPKSTCQELMQVMAKFWWTTSLKERGIHWLKWEKLPMPKNEGRLGFKDLEIFNPSLLAKQC' A
#
# COMPACT_ATOMS: atom_id res chain seq x y z
N MET A 1 9.28 -23.54 -2.26
CA MET A 1 8.82 -22.14 -2.36
C MET A 1 9.74 -21.29 -1.53
N ALA A 2 10.41 -20.31 -2.12
CA ALA A 2 11.31 -19.44 -1.39
C ALA A 2 10.54 -18.18 -1.00
N PHE A 3 10.29 -18.02 0.30
CA PHE A 3 9.61 -16.86 0.87
C PHE A 3 10.65 -15.97 1.52
N TYR A 4 10.83 -14.78 0.96
CA TYR A 4 11.79 -13.80 1.45
C TYR A 4 11.04 -12.57 1.94
N ALA A 5 11.57 -11.94 2.99
CA ALA A 5 11.14 -10.62 3.36
C ALA A 5 11.42 -9.67 2.20
N LEU A 6 10.35 -9.12 1.62
CA LEU A 6 10.48 -8.07 0.62
C LEU A 6 11.32 -6.92 1.19
N PRO A 7 12.32 -6.43 0.45
CA PRO A 7 13.03 -5.21 0.82
C PRO A 7 12.06 -4.04 0.96
N LYS A 8 12.31 -3.15 1.93
CA LYS A 8 11.46 -1.97 2.17
C LYS A 8 11.27 -1.11 0.92
N SER A 9 12.32 -0.96 0.11
CA SER A 9 12.27 -0.24 -1.17
C SER A 9 11.24 -0.83 -2.13
N THR A 10 11.19 -2.15 -2.27
CA THR A 10 10.22 -2.84 -3.13
C THR A 10 8.79 -2.68 -2.59
N CYS A 11 8.59 -2.74 -1.27
CA CYS A 11 7.30 -2.45 -0.65
C CYS A 11 6.84 -1.01 -0.95
N GLN A 12 7.74 -0.04 -0.87
CA GLN A 12 7.45 1.36 -1.17
C GLN A 12 7.12 1.59 -2.64
N GLU A 13 7.85 0.98 -3.57
CA GLU A 13 7.54 1.04 -5.00
C GLU A 13 6.16 0.46 -5.30
N LEU A 14 5.84 -0.70 -4.74
CA LEU A 14 4.54 -1.35 -4.91
C LEU A 14 3.40 -0.44 -4.40
N MET A 15 3.61 0.14 -3.21
CA MET A 15 2.70 1.10 -2.60
C MET A 15 2.51 2.34 -3.49
N GLN A 16 3.57 2.90 -4.08
CA GLN A 16 3.47 4.04 -5.00
C GLN A 16 2.70 3.69 -6.28
N VAL A 17 2.87 2.48 -6.83
CA VAL A 17 2.12 2.02 -8.00
C VAL A 17 0.65 1.86 -7.65
N MET A 18 0.32 1.26 -6.50
CA MET A 18 -1.05 1.17 -5.99
C MET A 18 -1.67 2.56 -5.78
N ALA A 19 -0.89 3.52 -5.27
CA ALA A 19 -1.30 4.91 -5.10
C ALA A 19 -1.66 5.56 -6.43
N LYS A 20 -0.78 5.44 -7.41
CA LYS A 20 -1.01 5.97 -8.75
C LYS A 20 -2.24 5.33 -9.36
N PHE A 21 -2.40 4.02 -9.27
CA PHE A 21 -3.58 3.33 -9.77
C PHE A 21 -4.88 3.82 -9.11
N TRP A 22 -4.87 3.97 -7.78
CA TRP A 22 -6.07 4.36 -7.05
C TRP A 22 -6.48 5.82 -7.29
N TRP A 23 -5.49 6.72 -7.38
CA TRP A 23 -5.73 8.15 -7.58
C TRP A 23 -5.75 8.55 -9.05
N THR A 24 -5.49 7.67 -10.02
CA THR A 24 -5.60 8.03 -11.44
C THR A 24 -7.04 7.87 -11.89
N THR A 25 -7.68 8.98 -12.29
CA THR A 25 -9.09 8.99 -12.71
C THR A 25 -9.22 8.88 -14.24
N SER A 26 -8.18 9.21 -15.01
CA SER A 26 -8.10 8.97 -16.47
C SER A 26 -6.64 8.89 -16.94
N LEU A 27 -6.36 8.30 -18.10
CA LEU A 27 -5.02 8.16 -18.69
C LEU A 27 -4.30 9.51 -18.95
N LYS A 28 -5.02 10.64 -18.92
CA LYS A 28 -4.49 11.97 -19.26
C LYS A 28 -4.55 12.99 -18.11
N GLU A 29 -5.29 12.71 -17.05
CA GLU A 29 -5.45 13.65 -15.94
C GLU A 29 -4.83 13.09 -14.66
N ARG A 30 -3.96 13.90 -14.04
CA ARG A 30 -3.47 13.64 -12.67
C ARG A 30 -4.69 13.65 -11.76
N GLY A 31 -5.18 12.47 -11.37
CA GLY A 31 -6.33 12.43 -10.50
C GLY A 31 -5.98 12.98 -9.11
N ILE A 32 -7.02 13.44 -8.43
CA ILE A 32 -6.90 14.27 -7.23
C ILE A 32 -6.42 13.40 -6.07
N HIS A 33 -5.29 13.78 -5.46
CA HIS A 33 -4.81 13.16 -4.24
C HIS A 33 -5.63 13.67 -3.04
N TRP A 34 -6.74 12.98 -2.73
CA TRP A 34 -7.63 13.37 -1.61
C TRP A 34 -7.00 13.12 -0.24
N LEU A 35 -6.06 12.18 -0.13
CA LEU A 35 -5.39 11.84 1.12
C LEU A 35 -3.93 11.44 0.89
N LYS A 36 -3.03 11.87 1.79
CA LYS A 36 -1.63 11.42 1.79
C LYS A 36 -1.56 9.90 1.93
N TRP A 37 -0.66 9.27 1.18
CA TRP A 37 -0.54 7.81 1.14
C TRP A 37 -0.25 7.18 2.51
N GLU A 38 0.61 7.83 3.30
CA GLU A 38 0.93 7.45 4.69
C GLU A 38 -0.31 7.39 5.61
N LYS A 39 -1.39 8.07 5.23
CA LYS A 39 -2.65 8.08 5.99
C LYS A 39 -3.68 7.08 5.48
N LEU A 40 -3.41 6.35 4.40
CA LEU A 40 -4.31 5.33 3.88
C LEU A 40 -4.36 4.03 4.69
N PRO A 41 -3.26 3.57 5.35
CA PRO A 41 -3.31 2.29 6.02
C PRO A 41 -4.05 2.29 7.37
N MET A 42 -4.46 3.46 7.84
CA MET A 42 -5.24 3.58 9.06
C MET A 42 -6.69 3.11 8.85
N PRO A 43 -7.31 2.59 9.91
CA PRO A 43 -8.57 1.85 9.82
C PRO A 43 -9.71 2.70 9.25
N LYS A 44 -10.64 2.04 8.54
CA LYS A 44 -11.83 2.70 7.96
C LYS A 44 -12.69 3.43 8.99
N ASN A 45 -12.65 2.97 10.24
CA ASN A 45 -13.38 3.59 11.34
C ASN A 45 -12.92 5.02 11.66
N GLU A 46 -11.72 5.41 11.21
CA GLU A 46 -11.18 6.76 11.33
C GLU A 46 -11.40 7.61 10.06
N GLY A 47 -12.31 7.19 9.16
CA GLY A 47 -12.59 7.93 7.92
C GLY A 47 -11.53 7.77 6.84
N ARG A 48 -10.74 6.69 6.91
CA ARG A 48 -9.62 6.40 6.00
C ARG A 48 -9.90 5.16 5.16
N LEU A 49 -8.98 4.82 4.28
CA LEU A 49 -9.24 3.82 3.24
C LEU A 49 -8.98 2.38 3.72
N GLY A 50 -8.22 2.21 4.81
CA GLY A 50 -7.93 0.90 5.42
C GLY A 50 -7.02 0.04 4.57
N PHE A 51 -6.10 0.64 3.82
CA PHE A 51 -5.07 -0.11 3.09
C PHE A 51 -4.18 -0.87 4.08
N LYS A 52 -3.57 -1.97 3.66
CA LYS A 52 -2.57 -2.64 4.51
C LYS A 52 -1.21 -2.04 4.18
N ASP A 53 -0.53 -1.54 5.19
CA ASP A 53 0.87 -1.16 5.04
C ASP A 53 1.69 -2.41 4.72
N LEU A 54 2.24 -2.46 3.50
CA LEU A 54 2.99 -3.61 3.02
C LEU A 54 4.30 -3.80 3.79
N GLU A 55 4.87 -2.75 4.39
CA GLU A 55 6.06 -2.88 5.23
C GLU A 55 5.77 -3.67 6.52
N ILE A 56 4.57 -3.49 7.09
CA ILE A 56 4.13 -4.15 8.33
C ILE A 56 3.49 -5.52 8.01
N PHE A 57 2.80 -5.61 6.88
CA PHE A 57 2.07 -6.82 6.50
C PHE A 57 2.98 -7.91 5.92
N ASN A 58 4.09 -7.54 5.28
CA ASN A 58 5.09 -8.47 4.74
C ASN A 58 5.67 -9.45 5.80
N PRO A 59 6.20 -9.00 6.96
CA PRO A 59 6.64 -9.93 8.01
C PRO A 59 5.49 -10.72 8.63
N SER A 60 4.29 -10.13 8.71
CA SER A 60 3.10 -10.83 9.24
C SER A 60 2.62 -11.97 8.32
N LEU A 61 2.78 -11.80 7.00
CA LEU A 61 2.48 -12.83 6.01
C LEU A 61 3.48 -13.98 6.09
N LEU A 62 4.77 -13.66 6.22
CA LEU A 62 5.82 -14.67 6.44
C LEU A 62 5.56 -15.49 7.70
N ALA A 63 5.22 -14.83 8.82
CA ALA A 63 4.94 -15.50 10.08
C ALA A 63 3.70 -16.41 10.05
N LYS A 64 2.75 -16.18 9.12
CA LYS A 64 1.56 -17.02 8.97
C LYS A 64 1.76 -18.25 8.08
N GLN A 65 2.82 -18.27 7.27
CA GLN A 65 3.13 -19.37 6.35
C GLN A 65 4.18 -20.33 6.91
N CYS A 66 4.84 -19.97 8.01
CA CYS A 66 5.63 -20.87 8.83
C CYS A 66 4.77 -21.70 9.77
#